data_AF-A0A813J688-F1
#
_entry.id   AF-A0A813J688-F1
#
_cell.length_a   1.000
_cell.length_b   1.000
_cell.length_c   1.000
_cell.angle_alpha   90.00
_cell.angle_beta   90.00
_cell.angle_gamma   90.00
#
_symmetry.space_group_name_H-M   'P 1'
#
loop_
_entity.id
_entity.type
_entity.pdbx_description
1 polymer ?
#
loop_
_entity_poly.entity_id
_entity_poly.type
_entity_poly.pdbx_seq_one_letter_code
_entity_poly.pdbx_strand_id
1 'polypeptide(L)'
;ELGLRRDFVLVQLLRGNDYLPPLACSFSCEDLWPCYLRWRRTRSPDLGLVAQASGCRDEGSVQERLQILPAQISDFMSRLSTGFPSGPTAQPIAAEELAKGVEAYVHGLIWCLETYVNGFCPDFHFRFPRAWTPCASAELLLRHNKALADGLAPASDGSCTAPAASPAACLASGSGGGLGGRGGVAPPPPLPPLSPLACAAAVLPVSELRALLLPTAPCLAALLEPEKGLLWEVARLEACTECGQLEACVAAVPPGGKKFLKRRRALDAHRRAHRDIEDVQLDALEREVQRLCAAAAAAEGAGGAEVAVAVEGVAAAAPPSSGPSLRELLTLVAAPTQFLCPRSPQLEAELEKRRPVVEVCDGSEAEELACPVEASAAPKKRALAEAEEAQVPAASTESGHASHSNNKRARRKERQRQRQQQEQN
;
A
#
# COMPACT_ATOMS: atom_id res chain seq x y z
N GLU A 1 13.82 6.76 -25.85
CA GLU A 1 12.38 7.02 -25.64
C GLU A 1 11.76 6.12 -24.56
N LEU A 2 11.86 4.79 -24.67
CA LEU A 2 11.25 3.85 -23.70
C LEU A 2 11.63 4.11 -22.22
N GLY A 3 12.89 4.44 -21.95
CA GLY A 3 13.33 4.78 -20.58
C GLY A 3 12.58 5.98 -20.00
N LEU A 4 12.39 7.06 -20.77
CA LEU A 4 11.66 8.25 -20.31
C LEU A 4 10.19 7.95 -20.03
N ARG A 5 9.57 7.07 -20.83
CA ARG A 5 8.18 6.63 -20.59
C ARG A 5 8.06 5.82 -19.30
N ARG A 6 8.98 4.89 -19.04
CA ARG A 6 9.02 4.11 -17.79
C ARG A 6 9.23 5.02 -16.57
N ASP A 7 10.12 5.99 -16.70
CA ASP A 7 10.35 6.99 -15.64
C ASP A 7 9.11 7.86 -15.39
N PHE A 8 8.41 8.27 -16.45
CA PHE A 8 7.14 8.98 -16.32
C PHE A 8 6.13 8.16 -15.53
N VAL A 9 5.93 6.88 -15.86
CA VAL A 9 5.01 6.00 -15.12
C VAL A 9 5.43 5.90 -13.66
N LEU A 10 6.71 5.68 -13.36
CA LEU A 10 7.18 5.63 -11.97
C LEU A 10 6.90 6.94 -11.22
N VAL A 11 7.21 8.09 -11.82
CA VAL A 11 6.95 9.40 -11.19
C VAL A 11 5.44 9.62 -10.96
N GLN A 12 4.59 9.14 -11.87
CA GLN A 12 3.15 9.18 -11.67
C GLN A 12 2.69 8.25 -10.55
N LEU A 13 3.29 7.06 -10.39
CA LEU A 13 3.01 6.17 -9.27
C LEU A 13 3.40 6.79 -7.92
N LEU A 14 4.50 7.56 -7.87
CA LEU A 14 4.92 8.30 -6.66
C LEU A 14 3.91 9.37 -6.24
N ARG A 15 3.03 9.85 -7.13
CA ARG A 15 1.94 10.77 -6.78
C ARG A 15 0.81 10.09 -6.01
N GLY A 16 0.85 8.78 -5.85
CA GLY A 16 -0.20 7.95 -5.28
C GLY A 16 -1.00 7.23 -6.37
N ASN A 17 -1.50 6.06 -6.00
CA ASN A 17 -2.35 5.21 -6.83
C ASN A 17 -3.25 4.36 -5.92
N ASP A 18 -4.05 3.46 -6.48
CA ASP A 18 -5.00 2.64 -5.71
C ASP A 18 -4.32 1.67 -4.73
N TYR A 19 -3.06 1.31 -4.97
CA TYR A 19 -2.31 0.31 -4.21
C TYR A 19 -1.31 0.91 -3.22
N LEU A 20 -0.84 2.14 -3.47
CA LEU A 20 0.21 2.78 -2.68
C LEU A 20 -0.15 4.22 -2.32
N PRO A 21 0.17 4.65 -1.09
CA PRO A 21 -0.01 6.04 -0.70
C PRO A 21 0.93 6.97 -1.49
N PRO A 22 0.53 8.25 -1.63
CA PRO A 22 1.38 9.26 -2.26
C PRO A 22 2.69 9.45 -1.48
N LEU A 23 3.77 9.70 -2.21
CA LEU A 23 5.08 9.95 -1.64
C LEU A 23 5.08 11.28 -0.85
N ALA A 24 5.38 11.22 0.44
CA ALA A 24 5.62 12.40 1.25
C ALA A 24 6.95 13.08 0.85
N CYS A 25 6.87 14.29 0.28
CA CYS A 25 8.02 15.10 -0.12
C CYS A 25 7.69 16.60 -0.14
N SER A 26 8.68 17.46 -0.44
CA SER A 26 8.51 18.93 -0.47
C SER A 26 7.81 19.47 -1.72
N PHE A 27 7.50 18.62 -2.69
CA PHE A 27 6.86 19.01 -3.94
C PHE A 27 5.39 18.63 -3.94
N SER A 28 4.57 19.45 -4.61
CA SER A 28 3.19 19.05 -4.91
C SER A 28 3.19 17.89 -5.93
N CYS A 29 2.08 17.17 -6.01
CA CYS A 29 1.92 16.10 -6.99
C CYS A 29 2.08 16.60 -8.45
N GLU A 30 1.72 17.86 -8.71
CA GLU A 30 1.81 18.48 -10.04
C GLU A 30 3.26 18.83 -10.40
N ASP A 31 4.09 19.14 -9.40
CA ASP A 31 5.48 19.56 -9.58
C ASP A 31 6.48 18.41 -9.67
N LEU A 32 6.06 17.18 -9.35
CA LEU A 32 6.97 16.02 -9.33
C LEU A 32 7.59 15.73 -10.71
N TRP A 33 6.81 15.77 -11.78
CA TRP A 33 7.32 15.54 -13.14
C TRP A 33 8.26 16.66 -13.63
N PRO A 34 7.90 17.95 -13.54
CA PRO A 34 8.85 19.03 -13.82
C PRO A 34 10.13 18.98 -12.96
N CYS A 35 10.02 18.57 -11.69
CA CYS A 35 11.17 18.36 -10.82
C CYS A 35 12.08 17.25 -11.35
N TYR A 36 11.49 16.10 -11.69
CA TYR A 36 12.20 14.97 -12.30
C TYR A 36 12.92 15.36 -13.59
N LEU A 37 12.26 16.08 -14.51
CA LEU A 37 12.89 16.49 -15.78
C LEU A 37 14.10 17.41 -15.55
N ARG A 38 14.03 18.33 -14.59
CA ARG A 38 15.17 19.19 -14.20
C ARG A 38 16.31 18.37 -13.59
N TRP A 39 15.98 17.43 -12.72
CA TRP A 39 16.96 16.51 -12.12
C TRP A 39 17.66 15.69 -13.22
N ARG A 40 16.89 15.03 -14.10
CA ARG A 40 17.43 14.18 -15.17
C ARG A 40 18.40 14.93 -16.08
N ARG A 41 18.03 16.13 -16.54
CA ARG A 41 18.90 16.97 -17.41
C ARG A 41 20.23 17.34 -16.77
N THR A 42 20.25 17.50 -15.45
CA THR A 42 21.45 17.99 -14.74
C THR A 42 22.35 16.87 -14.22
N ARG A 43 21.80 15.70 -13.91
CA ARG A 43 22.52 14.63 -13.22
C ARG A 43 22.69 13.35 -14.02
N SER A 44 21.72 13.00 -14.86
CA SER A 44 21.68 11.72 -15.55
C SER A 44 20.83 11.81 -16.81
N PRO A 45 21.32 12.49 -17.88
CA PRO A 45 20.56 12.60 -19.12
C PRO A 45 20.28 11.22 -19.74
N ASP A 46 21.28 10.34 -19.67
CA ASP A 46 21.28 9.02 -20.30
C ASP A 46 20.65 7.93 -19.43
N LEU A 47 20.74 8.07 -18.10
CA LEU A 47 20.26 7.08 -17.14
C LEU A 47 18.91 7.52 -16.55
N GLY A 48 17.89 6.66 -16.67
CA GLY A 48 16.59 6.84 -16.05
C GLY A 48 16.56 6.43 -14.58
N LEU A 49 15.36 6.41 -13.99
CA LEU A 49 15.11 5.77 -12.70
C LEU A 49 14.85 4.28 -12.86
N VAL A 50 14.25 3.89 -13.99
CA VAL A 50 13.84 2.50 -14.27
C VAL A 50 14.67 1.92 -15.42
N ALA A 51 15.21 0.73 -15.20
CA ALA A 51 15.90 -0.05 -16.22
C ALA A 51 15.24 -1.43 -16.38
N GLN A 52 15.52 -2.09 -17.50
CA GLN A 52 15.22 -3.51 -17.64
C GLN A 52 16.23 -4.31 -16.81
N ALA A 53 15.78 -5.34 -16.11
CA ALA A 53 16.69 -6.24 -15.40
C ALA A 53 17.48 -7.07 -16.42
N SER A 54 18.81 -7.00 -16.36
CA SER A 54 19.69 -7.80 -17.21
C SER A 54 19.63 -9.27 -16.78
N GLY A 55 19.40 -10.19 -17.72
CA GLY A 55 19.62 -11.63 -17.48
C GLY A 55 18.38 -12.54 -17.43
N CYS A 56 17.16 -12.01 -17.52
CA CYS A 56 15.93 -12.83 -17.52
C CYS A 56 15.25 -12.88 -18.90
N ARG A 57 16.01 -13.18 -19.96
CA ARG A 57 15.39 -13.61 -21.22
C ARG A 57 15.34 -15.12 -21.22
N ASP A 58 14.34 -15.68 -20.55
CA ASP A 58 13.92 -17.04 -20.87
C ASP A 58 13.42 -17.02 -22.32
N GLU A 59 13.99 -17.86 -23.20
CA GLU A 59 13.78 -17.85 -24.65
C GLU A 59 12.33 -18.14 -25.12
N GLY A 60 11.34 -18.07 -24.23
CA GLY A 60 9.91 -18.14 -24.55
C GLY A 60 9.01 -17.19 -23.74
N SER A 61 9.57 -16.40 -22.81
CA SER A 61 8.80 -15.45 -22.00
C SER A 61 9.05 -14.02 -22.49
N VAL A 62 7.98 -13.33 -22.89
CA VAL A 62 8.01 -11.91 -23.30
C VAL A 62 7.96 -10.98 -22.08
N GLN A 63 8.11 -11.51 -20.86
CA GLN A 63 7.94 -10.75 -19.64
C GLN A 63 9.15 -9.84 -19.40
N GLU A 64 8.91 -8.53 -19.43
CA GLU A 64 9.93 -7.55 -19.07
C GLU A 64 9.99 -7.44 -17.55
N ARG A 65 11.06 -7.98 -16.95
CA ARG A 65 11.40 -7.66 -15.56
C ARG A 65 12.01 -6.27 -15.48
N LEU A 66 11.48 -5.44 -14.59
CA LEU A 66 11.90 -4.07 -14.39
C LEU A 66 12.61 -3.91 -13.05
N GLN A 67 13.57 -3.00 -13.00
CA GLN A 67 14.28 -2.65 -11.77
C GLN A 67 14.35 -1.14 -11.62
N ILE A 68 14.22 -0.67 -10.38
CA ILE A 68 14.50 0.72 -10.01
C ILE A 68 16.00 0.82 -9.71
N LEU A 69 16.70 1.74 -10.37
CA LEU A 69 18.13 1.93 -10.19
C LEU A 69 18.41 2.62 -8.84
N PRO A 70 19.02 1.93 -7.84
CA PRO A 70 19.11 2.44 -6.46
C PRO A 70 19.88 3.77 -6.33
N ALA A 71 20.95 3.92 -7.11
CA ALA A 71 21.72 5.16 -7.13
C ALA A 71 20.90 6.35 -7.67
N GLN A 72 20.12 6.12 -8.73
CA GLN A 72 19.35 7.15 -9.40
C GLN A 72 18.12 7.56 -8.60
N ILE A 73 17.40 6.58 -8.04
CA ILE A 73 16.27 6.87 -7.16
C ILE A 73 16.72 7.64 -5.93
N SER A 74 17.88 7.32 -5.35
CA SER A 74 18.38 8.05 -4.19
C SER A 74 18.83 9.47 -4.49
N ASP A 75 19.53 9.70 -5.59
CA ASP A 75 19.87 11.05 -5.99
C ASP A 75 18.60 11.89 -6.21
N PHE A 76 17.58 11.32 -6.86
CA PHE A 76 16.29 11.97 -7.04
C PHE A 76 15.55 12.21 -5.71
N MET A 77 15.49 11.22 -4.81
CA MET A 77 14.87 11.37 -3.48
C MET A 77 15.59 12.44 -2.64
N SER A 78 16.91 12.54 -2.74
CA SER A 78 17.68 13.61 -2.07
C SER A 78 17.20 15.00 -2.48
N ARG A 79 16.86 15.18 -3.77
CA ARG A 79 16.29 16.41 -4.30
C ARG A 79 14.88 16.66 -3.73
N LEU A 80 14.04 15.62 -3.70
CA LEU A 80 12.67 15.69 -3.18
C LEU A 80 12.58 15.93 -1.67
N SER A 81 13.63 15.59 -0.92
CA SER A 81 13.73 15.85 0.52
C SER A 81 14.22 17.26 0.87
N THR A 82 14.76 18.02 -0.10
CA THR A 82 15.25 19.37 0.18
C THR A 82 14.12 20.30 0.62
N GLY A 83 14.30 20.97 1.76
CA GLY A 83 13.34 21.93 2.29
C GLY A 83 12.07 21.32 2.90
N PHE A 84 11.96 19.99 3.00
CA PHE A 84 10.87 19.38 3.74
C PHE A 84 11.13 19.59 5.24
N PRO A 85 10.31 20.36 5.97
CA PRO A 85 10.43 20.41 7.41
C PRO A 85 10.23 18.99 7.91
N SER A 86 11.16 18.47 8.70
CA SER A 86 11.02 17.16 9.34
C SER A 86 9.61 17.10 9.95
N GLY A 87 8.73 16.33 9.30
CA GLY A 87 7.31 16.37 9.60
C GLY A 87 7.09 16.06 11.08
N PRO A 88 5.92 16.43 11.65
CA PRO A 88 5.59 16.06 13.02
C PRO A 88 5.87 14.57 13.18
N THR A 89 6.87 14.27 14.02
CA THR A 89 7.47 12.95 14.12
C THR A 89 6.33 11.95 14.23
N ALA A 90 6.15 11.13 13.19
CA ALA A 90 5.25 10.00 13.30
C ALA A 90 5.62 9.24 14.58
N GLN A 91 4.62 8.62 15.21
CA GLN A 91 4.89 7.73 16.35
C GLN A 91 6.12 6.88 16.03
N PRO A 92 7.06 6.73 16.99
CA PRO A 92 8.32 6.03 16.72
C PRO A 92 8.01 4.61 16.27
N ILE A 93 8.09 4.36 14.97
CA ILE A 93 8.09 3.02 14.38
C ILE A 93 9.45 2.42 14.71
N ALA A 94 9.50 1.16 15.12
CA ALA A 94 10.77 0.50 15.36
C ALA A 94 11.62 0.53 14.08
N ALA A 95 12.93 0.76 14.20
CA ALA A 95 13.80 0.93 13.02
C ALA A 95 13.73 -0.26 12.04
N GLU A 96 13.52 -1.47 12.57
CA GLU A 96 13.34 -2.67 11.75
C GLU A 96 12.01 -2.68 10.98
N GLU A 97 10.90 -2.30 11.63
CA GLU A 97 9.60 -2.18 10.97
C GLU A 97 9.60 -1.07 9.91
N LEU A 98 10.32 0.01 10.19
CA LEU A 98 10.52 1.11 9.24
C LEU A 98 11.22 0.63 7.96
N ALA A 99 12.30 -0.15 8.11
CA ALA A 99 13.01 -0.72 6.96
C ALA A 99 12.10 -1.64 6.14
N LYS A 100 11.35 -2.53 6.80
CA LYS A 100 10.37 -3.42 6.14
C LYS A 100 9.29 -2.65 5.40
N GLY A 101 8.76 -1.57 5.99
CA GLY A 101 7.76 -0.74 5.34
C GLY A 101 8.30 0.03 4.13
N VAL A 102 9.55 0.50 4.18
CA VAL A 102 10.21 1.13 3.03
C VAL A 102 10.45 0.12 1.90
N GLU A 103 10.94 -1.08 2.25
CA GLU A 103 11.13 -2.18 1.30
C GLU A 103 9.80 -2.56 0.62
N ALA A 104 8.73 -2.73 1.40
CA ALA A 104 7.41 -3.04 0.88
C ALA A 104 6.83 -1.95 -0.04
N TYR A 105 7.11 -0.67 0.25
CA TYR A 105 6.67 0.44 -0.61
C TYR A 105 7.33 0.35 -1.99
N VAL A 106 8.62 0.04 -2.02
CA VAL A 106 9.41 -0.03 -3.25
C VAL A 106 9.06 -1.29 -4.03
N HIS A 107 8.92 -2.42 -3.34
CA HIS A 107 8.38 -3.63 -3.93
C HIS A 107 7.02 -3.35 -4.59
N GLY A 108 6.14 -2.61 -3.92
CA GLY A 108 4.88 -2.17 -4.49
C GLY A 108 5.01 -1.29 -5.74
N LEU A 109 5.99 -0.38 -5.78
CA LEU A 109 6.23 0.45 -6.97
C LEU A 109 6.63 -0.42 -8.17
N ILE A 110 7.47 -1.43 -7.96
CA ILE A 110 7.87 -2.38 -8.99
C ILE A 110 6.69 -3.26 -9.41
N TRP A 111 5.95 -3.79 -8.43
CA TRP A 111 4.74 -4.56 -8.68
C TRP A 111 3.75 -3.77 -9.56
N CYS A 112 3.54 -2.48 -9.27
CA CYS A 112 2.71 -1.61 -10.09
C CYS A 112 3.28 -1.45 -11.50
N LEU A 113 4.58 -1.13 -11.62
CA LEU A 113 5.25 -0.96 -12.92
C LEU A 113 5.13 -2.22 -13.79
N GLU A 114 5.42 -3.39 -13.23
CA GLU A 114 5.32 -4.66 -13.93
C GLU A 114 3.88 -4.97 -14.34
N THR A 115 2.91 -4.65 -13.48
CA THR A 115 1.48 -4.78 -13.82
C THR A 115 1.11 -3.96 -15.04
N TYR A 116 1.51 -2.68 -15.09
CA TYR A 116 1.19 -1.80 -16.23
C TYR A 116 1.97 -2.13 -17.49
N VAL A 117 3.24 -2.51 -17.37
CA VAL A 117 4.10 -2.78 -18.54
C VAL A 117 3.79 -4.13 -19.15
N ASN A 118 3.59 -5.15 -18.34
CA ASN A 118 3.35 -6.50 -18.82
C ASN A 118 1.87 -6.85 -19.01
N GLY A 119 0.95 -6.10 -18.40
CA GLY A 119 -0.48 -6.32 -18.51
C GLY A 119 -1.01 -7.53 -17.71
N PHE A 120 -0.23 -8.05 -16.76
CA PHE A 120 -0.67 -9.08 -15.80
C PHE A 120 -0.18 -8.73 -14.39
N CYS A 121 -0.86 -9.24 -13.38
CA CYS A 121 -0.51 -9.04 -11.97
C CYS A 121 0.60 -10.04 -11.54
N PRO A 122 1.79 -9.58 -11.10
CA PRO A 122 2.87 -10.49 -10.71
C PRO A 122 2.61 -11.18 -9.36
N ASP A 123 1.82 -10.56 -8.48
CA ASP A 123 1.42 -11.14 -7.19
C ASP A 123 0.00 -10.67 -6.82
N PHE A 124 -0.98 -11.56 -6.90
CA PHE A 124 -2.39 -11.26 -6.58
C PHE A 124 -2.65 -10.98 -5.10
N HIS A 125 -1.69 -11.32 -4.23
CA HIS A 125 -1.82 -11.19 -2.77
C HIS A 125 -0.99 -10.02 -2.22
N PHE A 126 -0.28 -9.30 -3.09
CA PHE A 126 0.45 -8.10 -2.69
C PHE A 126 -0.51 -7.07 -2.08
N ARG A 127 -0.09 -6.52 -0.94
CA ARG A 127 -0.78 -5.43 -0.25
C ARG A 127 0.23 -4.53 0.43
N PHE A 128 -0.10 -3.24 0.49
CA PHE A 128 0.65 -2.26 1.27
C PHE A 128 -0.16 -1.86 2.51
N PRO A 129 0.19 -2.35 3.71
CA PRO A 129 -0.53 -2.04 4.93
C PRO A 129 -0.61 -0.53 5.19
N ARG A 130 -1.78 -0.02 5.58
CA ARG A 130 -1.98 1.39 5.95
C ARG A 130 -1.07 1.82 7.08
N ALA A 131 -0.74 0.92 8.01
CA ALA A 131 0.22 1.17 9.08
C ALA A 131 1.59 1.64 8.56
N TRP A 132 1.96 1.25 7.34
CA TRP A 132 3.21 1.62 6.68
C TRP A 132 3.10 2.87 5.79
N THR A 133 1.94 3.53 5.74
CA THR A 133 1.78 4.81 5.02
C THR A 133 2.89 5.83 5.33
N PRO A 134 3.33 6.01 6.59
CA PRO A 134 4.44 6.93 6.90
C PRO A 134 5.78 6.56 6.25
N CYS A 135 5.96 5.29 5.85
CA CYS A 135 7.17 4.79 5.19
C CYS A 135 7.28 5.26 3.73
N ALA A 136 6.18 5.70 3.12
CA ALA A 136 6.14 6.31 1.79
C ALA A 136 6.66 7.76 1.83
N SER A 137 7.95 7.94 2.12
CA SER A 137 8.60 9.24 2.27
C SER A 137 9.91 9.29 1.51
N ALA A 138 10.15 10.41 0.81
CA ALA A 138 11.41 10.61 0.09
C ALA A 138 12.62 10.55 1.03
N GLU A 139 12.49 11.11 2.24
CA GLU A 139 13.54 11.11 3.25
C GLU A 139 13.86 9.69 3.75
N LEU A 140 12.83 8.85 3.91
CA LEU A 140 13.00 7.47 4.36
C LEU A 140 13.58 6.59 3.26
N LEU A 141 13.10 6.73 2.02
CA LEU A 141 13.66 6.04 0.87
C LEU A 141 15.15 6.36 0.70
N LEU A 142 15.53 7.63 0.84
CA LEU A 142 16.92 8.06 0.80
C LEU A 142 17.76 7.40 1.90
N ARG A 143 17.28 7.42 3.15
CA ARG A 143 17.99 6.84 4.31
C ARG A 143 18.15 5.34 4.22
N HIS A 144 17.14 4.65 3.70
CA HIS A 144 17.11 3.19 3.61
C HIS A 144 17.52 2.66 2.22
N ASN A 145 18.23 3.46 1.42
CA ASN A 145 18.67 3.07 0.08
C ASN A 145 19.55 1.81 0.03
N LYS A 146 20.23 1.47 1.13
CA LYS A 146 20.97 0.20 1.16
C LYS A 146 20.03 -1.01 1.05
N ALA A 147 18.88 -0.96 1.73
CA ALA A 147 17.85 -1.99 1.59
C ALA A 147 17.26 -2.02 0.17
N LEU A 148 17.21 -0.86 -0.52
CA LEU A 148 16.85 -0.81 -1.93
C LEU A 148 17.86 -1.55 -2.80
N ALA A 149 19.16 -1.32 -2.59
CA ALA A 149 20.19 -2.01 -3.38
C ALA A 149 20.20 -3.53 -3.14
N ASP A 150 19.98 -3.95 -1.90
CA ASP A 150 20.05 -5.36 -1.50
C ASP A 150 18.77 -6.13 -1.85
N GLY A 151 17.58 -5.52 -1.73
CA GLY A 151 16.28 -6.16 -1.99
C GLY A 151 15.82 -6.10 -3.46
N LEU A 152 16.37 -5.18 -4.25
CA LEU A 152 16.08 -5.08 -5.69
C LEU A 152 17.02 -5.90 -6.57
N ALA A 153 18.05 -6.50 -5.98
CA ALA A 153 18.78 -7.54 -6.69
C ALA A 153 17.75 -8.65 -6.99
N PRO A 154 17.45 -8.95 -8.27
CA PRO A 154 16.63 -10.12 -8.59
C PRO A 154 17.26 -11.27 -7.82
N ALA A 155 16.48 -11.94 -6.96
CA ALA A 155 16.95 -13.13 -6.26
C ALA A 155 17.66 -13.95 -7.33
N SER A 156 19.00 -14.08 -7.24
CA SER A 156 19.78 -14.51 -8.39
C SER A 156 19.29 -15.90 -8.73
N ASP A 157 18.46 -15.99 -9.76
CA ASP A 157 17.76 -17.19 -10.14
C ASP A 157 18.86 -18.20 -10.46
N GLY A 158 19.10 -19.11 -9.52
CA GLY A 158 19.94 -20.25 -9.74
C GLY A 158 19.24 -21.09 -10.79
N SER A 159 19.49 -20.80 -12.07
CA SER A 159 19.12 -21.59 -13.24
C SER A 159 17.77 -22.32 -13.10
N CYS A 160 16.66 -21.60 -13.29
CA CYS A 160 15.35 -22.19 -13.45
C CYS A 160 15.27 -22.99 -14.76
N THR A 161 15.81 -24.21 -14.78
CA THR A 161 15.30 -25.23 -15.71
C THR A 161 13.94 -25.64 -15.19
N ALA A 162 12.87 -25.07 -15.74
CA ALA A 162 11.53 -25.56 -15.50
C ALA A 162 11.46 -27.04 -15.93
N PRO A 163 11.15 -28.00 -15.04
CA PRO A 163 10.83 -29.33 -15.49
C PRO A 163 9.51 -29.24 -16.26
N ALA A 164 9.53 -29.67 -17.52
CA ALA A 164 8.31 -29.91 -18.27
C ALA A 164 7.39 -30.80 -17.43
N ALA A 165 6.27 -30.25 -16.97
CA ALA A 165 5.33 -30.96 -16.12
C ALA A 165 4.72 -32.13 -16.90
N SER A 166 5.25 -33.33 -16.66
CA SER A 166 4.57 -34.59 -16.95
C SER A 166 3.87 -35.02 -15.65
N PRO A 167 2.54 -35.26 -15.66
CA PRO A 167 1.82 -35.61 -14.44
C PRO A 167 1.95 -37.11 -14.17
N ALA A 168 3.08 -37.55 -13.62
CA ALA A 168 3.19 -38.89 -13.03
C ALA A 168 4.38 -39.02 -12.05
N ALA A 169 4.08 -39.56 -10.86
CA ALA A 169 4.95 -40.25 -9.90
C ALA A 169 5.70 -39.45 -8.80
N CYS A 170 5.02 -39.37 -7.66
CA CYS A 170 5.38 -39.83 -6.31
C CYS A 170 6.87 -40.06 -5.90
N LEU A 171 7.18 -39.50 -4.72
CA LEU A 171 7.80 -40.11 -3.53
C LEU A 171 9.15 -40.85 -3.71
N ALA A 172 10.24 -40.17 -3.34
CA ALA A 172 11.40 -40.84 -2.74
C ALA A 172 12.08 -39.93 -1.71
N SER A 173 11.95 -40.31 -0.43
CA SER A 173 12.74 -39.80 0.68
C SER A 173 14.18 -40.30 0.57
N GLY A 174 15.13 -39.39 0.35
CA GLY A 174 16.56 -39.65 0.39
C GLY A 174 17.23 -38.72 1.41
N SER A 175 17.50 -39.24 2.60
CA SER A 175 18.22 -38.55 3.66
C SER A 175 19.73 -38.62 3.40
N GLY A 176 20.27 -37.59 2.74
CA GLY A 176 21.71 -37.43 2.50
C GLY A 176 22.22 -36.15 3.14
N GLY A 177 23.00 -36.28 4.21
CA GLY A 177 23.68 -35.17 4.88
C GLY A 177 24.80 -34.59 4.01
N GLY A 178 24.51 -33.48 3.33
CA GLY A 178 25.48 -32.68 2.58
C GLY A 178 25.68 -31.32 3.23
N LEU A 179 26.89 -31.08 3.72
CA LEU A 179 27.31 -29.82 4.33
C LEU A 179 27.40 -28.69 3.28
N GLY A 180 26.80 -27.54 3.58
CA GLY A 180 27.42 -26.24 3.32
C GLY A 180 27.04 -25.45 2.05
N GLY A 181 26.09 -25.91 1.24
CA GLY A 181 25.51 -25.07 0.21
C GLY A 181 24.40 -24.21 0.79
N ARG A 182 24.52 -22.87 0.77
CA ARG A 182 23.34 -21.98 0.82
C ARG A 182 22.53 -22.24 -0.45
N GLY A 183 21.80 -23.35 -0.48
CA GLY A 183 20.88 -23.66 -1.55
C GLY A 183 19.90 -22.51 -1.62
N GLY A 184 19.95 -21.73 -2.70
CA GLY A 184 18.92 -20.76 -3.00
C GLY A 184 17.61 -21.53 -3.06
N VAL A 185 16.79 -21.40 -2.02
CA VAL A 185 15.43 -21.90 -2.05
C VAL A 185 14.76 -21.12 -3.17
N ALA A 186 14.34 -21.81 -4.23
CA ALA A 186 13.62 -21.19 -5.32
C ALA A 186 12.45 -20.36 -4.74
N PRO A 187 12.19 -19.16 -5.26
CA PRO A 187 11.07 -18.37 -4.78
C PRO A 187 9.79 -19.19 -4.86
N PRO A 188 8.89 -19.09 -3.87
CA PRO A 188 7.61 -19.80 -3.93
C PRO A 188 6.87 -19.41 -5.22
N PRO A 189 6.13 -20.34 -5.84
CA PRO A 189 5.34 -20.01 -7.01
C PRO A 189 4.34 -18.89 -6.67
N PRO A 190 4.03 -18.00 -7.64
CA PRO A 190 3.05 -16.94 -7.43
C PRO A 190 1.71 -17.55 -7.01
N LEU A 191 1.08 -16.94 -6.01
CA LEU A 191 -0.22 -17.39 -5.52
C LEU A 191 -1.30 -17.10 -6.56
N PRO A 192 -2.28 -18.01 -6.76
CA PRO A 192 -3.39 -17.76 -7.67
C PRO A 192 -4.29 -16.63 -7.13
N PRO A 193 -5.10 -15.99 -8.00
CA PRO A 193 -6.11 -15.04 -7.55
C PRO A 193 -7.10 -15.72 -6.58
N LEU A 194 -7.67 -14.92 -5.67
CA LEU A 194 -8.72 -15.39 -4.77
C LEU A 194 -9.93 -15.89 -5.55
N SER A 195 -10.57 -16.94 -5.04
CA SER A 195 -11.89 -17.34 -5.51
C SER A 195 -12.89 -16.20 -5.31
N PRO A 196 -13.93 -16.07 -6.15
CA PRO A 196 -14.92 -14.99 -5.98
C PRO A 196 -15.59 -14.96 -4.60
N LEU A 197 -15.79 -16.12 -3.95
CA LEU A 197 -16.31 -16.17 -2.57
C LEU A 197 -15.31 -15.62 -1.55
N ALA A 198 -14.03 -16.01 -1.62
CA ALA A 198 -13.02 -15.48 -0.71
C ALA A 198 -12.75 -13.99 -0.96
N CYS A 199 -12.74 -13.56 -2.23
CA CYS A 199 -12.65 -12.16 -2.61
C CYS A 199 -13.83 -11.35 -2.02
N ALA A 200 -15.06 -11.85 -2.18
CA ALA A 200 -16.23 -11.19 -1.61
C ALA A 200 -16.16 -11.16 -0.07
N ALA A 201 -15.71 -12.23 0.59
CA ALA A 201 -15.50 -12.25 2.03
C ALA A 201 -14.37 -11.30 2.51
N ALA A 202 -13.36 -11.04 1.67
CA ALA A 202 -12.27 -10.14 1.97
C ALA A 202 -12.63 -8.65 1.81
N VAL A 203 -13.60 -8.34 0.94
CA VAL A 203 -13.92 -6.95 0.54
C VAL A 203 -15.22 -6.44 1.16
N LEU A 204 -16.22 -7.30 1.35
CA LEU A 204 -17.52 -6.88 1.88
C LEU A 204 -17.44 -6.58 3.38
N PRO A 205 -18.14 -5.53 3.86
CA PRO A 205 -18.39 -5.35 5.29
C PRO A 205 -19.05 -6.60 5.88
N VAL A 206 -18.78 -6.90 7.15
CA VAL A 206 -19.32 -8.09 7.83
C VAL A 206 -20.85 -8.08 7.86
N SER A 207 -21.47 -6.90 7.96
CA SER A 207 -22.93 -6.75 7.84
C SER A 207 -23.47 -7.21 6.48
N GLU A 208 -22.78 -6.89 5.39
CA GLU A 208 -23.14 -7.27 4.02
C GLU A 208 -22.79 -8.74 3.73
N LEU A 209 -21.65 -9.23 4.22
CA LEU A 209 -21.30 -10.65 4.20
C LEU A 209 -22.41 -11.49 4.85
N ARG A 210 -22.94 -11.04 6.00
CA ARG A 210 -24.09 -11.68 6.67
C ARG A 210 -25.39 -11.59 5.89
N ALA A 211 -25.67 -10.45 5.27
CA ALA A 211 -26.94 -10.22 4.58
C ALA A 211 -27.00 -10.84 3.18
N LEU A 212 -25.88 -10.88 2.46
CA LEU A 212 -25.82 -11.23 1.03
C LEU A 212 -25.24 -12.64 0.83
N LEU A 213 -24.14 -12.97 1.50
CA LEU A 213 -23.43 -14.23 1.25
C LEU A 213 -23.93 -15.37 2.14
N LEU A 214 -24.08 -15.16 3.45
CA LEU A 214 -24.48 -16.24 4.36
C LEU A 214 -25.81 -16.93 4.02
N PRO A 215 -26.85 -16.25 3.49
CA PRO A 215 -28.07 -16.94 3.07
C PRO A 215 -27.83 -17.94 1.92
N THR A 216 -26.89 -17.62 1.03
CA THR A 216 -26.54 -18.48 -0.10
C THR A 216 -25.50 -19.53 0.27
N ALA A 217 -24.53 -19.18 1.13
CA ALA A 217 -23.41 -20.02 1.54
C ALA A 217 -23.29 -20.04 3.08
N PRO A 218 -24.20 -20.73 3.79
CA PRO A 218 -24.27 -20.69 5.26
C PRO A 218 -23.04 -21.28 5.93
N CYS A 219 -22.29 -22.16 5.25
CA CYS A 219 -21.04 -22.71 5.75
C CYS A 219 -19.96 -21.65 6.02
N LEU A 220 -20.06 -20.46 5.40
CA LEU A 220 -19.14 -19.35 5.63
C LEU A 220 -19.37 -18.64 6.97
N ALA A 221 -20.45 -18.95 7.70
CA ALA A 221 -20.69 -18.38 9.03
C ALA A 221 -19.54 -18.68 10.01
N ALA A 222 -18.85 -19.81 9.83
CA ALA A 222 -17.68 -20.20 10.61
C ALA A 222 -16.52 -19.18 10.53
N LEU A 223 -16.42 -18.41 9.43
CA LEU A 223 -15.41 -17.35 9.30
C LEU A 223 -15.63 -16.21 10.31
N LEU A 224 -16.87 -16.03 10.78
CA LEU A 224 -17.29 -14.96 11.68
C LEU A 224 -17.52 -15.44 13.11
N GLU A 225 -17.27 -16.72 13.40
CA GLU A 225 -17.45 -17.28 14.74
C GLU A 225 -16.53 -16.59 15.75
N PRO A 226 -17.06 -16.11 16.89
CA PRO A 226 -16.26 -15.46 17.92
C PRO A 226 -15.04 -16.29 18.31
N GLU A 227 -13.88 -15.65 18.41
CA GLU A 227 -12.58 -16.21 18.84
C GLU A 227 -11.96 -17.26 17.90
N LYS A 228 -12.73 -17.87 17.00
CA LYS A 228 -12.27 -18.98 16.13
C LYS A 228 -12.19 -18.61 14.65
N GLY A 229 -13.11 -17.81 14.15
CA GLY A 229 -13.23 -17.51 12.72
C GLY A 229 -12.15 -16.56 12.21
N LEU A 230 -11.59 -16.79 11.03
CA LEU A 230 -10.50 -15.92 10.51
C LEU A 230 -10.88 -14.43 10.42
N LEU A 231 -12.17 -14.10 10.30
CA LEU A 231 -12.70 -12.73 10.20
C LEU A 231 -13.37 -12.27 11.51
N TRP A 232 -13.24 -13.00 12.61
CA TRP A 232 -13.93 -12.66 13.88
C TRP A 232 -13.48 -11.31 14.43
N GLU A 233 -12.20 -10.97 14.30
CA GLU A 233 -11.65 -9.69 14.74
C GLU A 233 -12.19 -8.51 13.92
N VAL A 234 -12.32 -8.71 12.60
CA VAL A 234 -12.92 -7.72 11.69
C VAL A 234 -14.39 -7.51 12.05
N ALA A 235 -15.12 -8.60 12.32
CA ALA A 235 -16.49 -8.54 12.82
C ALA A 235 -16.60 -7.80 14.16
N ARG A 236 -15.64 -7.99 15.07
CA ARG A 236 -15.57 -7.28 16.34
C ARG A 236 -15.29 -5.80 16.14
N LEU A 237 -14.37 -5.44 15.25
CA LEU A 237 -14.04 -4.06 14.91
C LEU A 237 -15.27 -3.33 14.36
N GLU A 238 -15.99 -3.91 13.40
CA GLU A 238 -17.20 -3.32 12.82
C GLU A 238 -18.35 -3.21 13.82
N ALA A 239 -18.47 -4.16 14.74
CA ALA A 239 -19.47 -4.12 15.81
C ALA A 239 -19.06 -3.22 17.00
N CYS A 240 -17.86 -2.62 16.99
CA CYS A 240 -17.35 -1.84 18.10
C CYS A 240 -18.10 -0.50 18.24
N THR A 241 -18.89 -0.38 19.31
CA THR A 241 -19.68 0.82 19.58
C THR A 241 -18.81 2.05 19.83
N GLU A 242 -17.64 1.89 20.44
CA GLU A 242 -16.69 2.98 20.67
C GLU A 242 -16.08 3.49 19.35
N CYS A 243 -15.73 2.61 18.41
CA CYS A 243 -15.34 3.00 17.04
C CYS A 243 -16.43 3.86 16.40
N GLY A 244 -17.67 3.39 16.41
CA GLY A 244 -18.80 4.12 15.83
C GLY A 244 -19.02 5.49 16.48
N GLN A 245 -18.91 5.59 17.81
CA GLN A 245 -19.00 6.87 18.53
C GLN A 245 -17.86 7.83 18.18
N LEU A 246 -16.62 7.33 18.13
CA LEU A 246 -15.45 8.12 17.78
C LEU A 246 -15.50 8.61 16.33
N GLU A 247 -15.99 7.77 15.41
CA GLU A 247 -16.24 8.14 14.01
C GLU A 247 -17.28 9.26 13.89
N ALA A 248 -18.43 9.11 14.55
CA ALA A 248 -19.45 10.16 14.61
C ALA A 248 -18.89 11.46 15.20
N CYS A 249 -18.05 11.36 16.24
CA CYS A 249 -17.36 12.50 16.82
C CYS A 249 -16.39 13.18 15.84
N VAL A 250 -15.67 12.42 15.00
CA VAL A 250 -14.78 12.96 13.97
C VAL A 250 -15.59 13.66 12.89
N ALA A 251 -16.66 13.03 12.39
CA ALA A 251 -17.54 13.57 11.36
C ALA A 251 -18.24 14.87 11.79
N ALA A 252 -18.55 15.01 13.08
CA ALA A 252 -19.17 16.21 13.63
C ALA A 252 -18.24 17.45 13.73
N VAL A 253 -16.95 17.34 13.35
CA VAL A 253 -16.00 18.48 13.37
C VAL A 253 -15.50 18.76 11.96
N PRO A 254 -15.47 20.03 11.51
CA PRO A 254 -14.87 20.38 10.24
C PRO A 254 -13.41 19.89 10.12
N PRO A 255 -13.00 19.37 8.95
CA PRO A 255 -11.64 18.90 8.74
C PRO A 255 -10.60 20.03 8.90
N GLY A 256 -9.38 19.66 9.30
CA GLY A 256 -8.23 20.59 9.41
C GLY A 256 -8.08 21.31 10.77
N GLY A 257 -9.11 21.33 11.62
CA GLY A 257 -9.01 21.94 12.95
C GLY A 257 -8.21 21.12 13.98
N LYS A 258 -7.61 21.77 14.99
CA LYS A 258 -6.95 21.08 16.13
C LYS A 258 -7.87 20.07 16.82
N LYS A 259 -9.17 20.39 16.94
CA LYS A 259 -10.19 19.51 17.51
C LYS A 259 -10.40 18.26 16.64
N PHE A 260 -10.49 18.43 15.32
CA PHE A 260 -10.59 17.33 14.36
C PHE A 260 -9.38 16.40 14.48
N LEU A 261 -8.16 16.94 14.43
CA LEU A 261 -6.93 16.15 14.57
C LEU A 261 -6.89 15.38 15.91
N LYS A 262 -7.34 15.99 17.01
CA LYS A 262 -7.40 15.31 18.31
C LYS A 262 -8.40 14.15 18.31
N ARG A 263 -9.61 14.36 17.76
CA ARG A 263 -10.63 13.30 17.67
C ARG A 263 -10.20 12.18 16.73
N ARG A 264 -9.59 12.53 15.59
CA ARG A 264 -9.06 11.56 14.62
C ARG A 264 -7.97 10.70 15.25
N ARG A 265 -7.02 11.31 15.97
CA ARG A 265 -5.99 10.56 16.72
C ARG A 265 -6.58 9.62 17.77
N ALA A 266 -7.67 10.00 18.44
CA ALA A 266 -8.34 9.12 19.39
C ALA A 266 -8.99 7.92 18.70
N LEU A 267 -9.68 8.16 17.57
CA LEU A 267 -10.22 7.09 16.73
C LEU A 267 -9.12 6.15 16.23
N ASP A 268 -8.04 6.70 15.65
CA ASP A 268 -6.93 5.91 15.12
C ASP A 268 -6.23 5.12 16.24
N ALA A 269 -6.08 5.69 17.43
CA ALA A 269 -5.51 5.00 18.60
C ALA A 269 -6.40 3.85 19.08
N HIS A 270 -7.72 4.04 19.10
CA HIS A 270 -8.66 2.99 19.47
C HIS A 270 -8.71 1.89 18.41
N ARG A 271 -8.77 2.24 17.10
CA ARG A 271 -8.77 1.27 16.00
C ARG A 271 -7.56 0.34 16.01
N ARG A 272 -6.38 0.82 16.42
CA ARG A 272 -5.16 -0.01 16.58
C ARG A 272 -5.27 -1.10 17.64
N ALA A 273 -6.23 -1.02 18.55
CA ALA A 273 -6.49 -2.09 19.53
C ALA A 273 -7.25 -3.27 18.92
N HIS A 274 -7.79 -3.10 17.71
CA HIS A 274 -8.43 -4.15 16.92
C HIS A 274 -7.48 -4.62 15.84
N ARG A 275 -7.65 -5.87 15.40
CA ARG A 275 -7.03 -6.32 14.14
C ARG A 275 -7.92 -5.91 12.98
N ASP A 276 -7.32 -5.32 11.96
CA ASP A 276 -8.03 -4.88 10.75
C ASP A 276 -8.00 -6.01 9.69
N ILE A 277 -8.75 -5.85 8.61
CA ILE A 277 -8.73 -6.78 7.47
C ILE A 277 -7.32 -6.91 6.86
N GLU A 278 -6.49 -5.88 7.01
CA GLU A 278 -5.09 -5.88 6.59
C GLU A 278 -4.21 -6.88 7.37
N ASP A 279 -4.68 -7.39 8.52
CA ASP A 279 -3.98 -8.41 9.29
C ASP A 279 -4.37 -9.83 8.84
N VAL A 280 -5.48 -9.99 8.11
CA VAL A 280 -5.96 -11.30 7.64
C VAL A 280 -5.09 -11.78 6.50
N GLN A 281 -4.46 -12.95 6.63
CA GLN A 281 -3.69 -13.56 5.55
C GLN A 281 -4.64 -14.06 4.46
N LEU A 282 -4.54 -13.48 3.25
CA LEU A 282 -5.48 -13.75 2.15
C LEU A 282 -5.41 -15.21 1.66
N ASP A 283 -4.24 -15.83 1.68
CA ASP A 283 -4.04 -17.25 1.37
C ASP A 283 -4.70 -18.16 2.43
N ALA A 284 -4.66 -17.77 3.70
CA ALA A 284 -5.33 -18.50 4.78
C ALA A 284 -6.85 -18.37 4.65
N LEU A 285 -7.35 -17.19 4.29
CA LEU A 285 -8.76 -16.95 4.01
C LEU A 285 -9.25 -17.80 2.83
N GLU A 286 -8.53 -17.81 1.71
CA GLU A 286 -8.85 -18.63 0.54
C GLU A 286 -8.93 -20.12 0.90
N ARG A 287 -7.91 -20.64 1.60
CA ARG A 287 -7.88 -22.05 2.04
C ARG A 287 -9.06 -22.39 2.94
N GLU A 288 -9.41 -21.51 3.85
CA GLU A 288 -10.52 -21.74 4.78
C GLU A 288 -11.88 -21.68 4.09
N VAL A 289 -12.09 -20.73 3.17
CA VAL A 289 -13.29 -20.65 2.34
C VAL A 289 -13.46 -21.94 1.53
N GLN A 290 -12.39 -22.38 0.84
CA GLN A 290 -12.41 -23.64 0.09
C GLN A 290 -12.73 -24.84 0.98
N ARG A 291 -12.12 -24.93 2.17
CA ARG A 291 -12.36 -26.01 3.13
C ARG A 291 -13.81 -26.04 3.59
N LEU A 292 -14.40 -24.89 3.94
CA LEU A 292 -15.79 -24.77 4.39
C LEU A 292 -16.78 -25.14 3.28
N CYS A 293 -16.54 -24.68 2.05
CA CYS A 293 -17.37 -25.04 0.90
C CYS A 293 -17.29 -26.54 0.57
N ALA A 294 -16.08 -27.12 0.59
CA ALA A 294 -15.90 -28.55 0.35
C ALA A 294 -16.58 -29.41 1.42
N ALA A 295 -16.48 -29.01 2.70
CA ALA A 295 -17.15 -29.71 3.80
C ALA A 295 -18.68 -29.65 3.68
N ALA A 296 -19.24 -28.51 3.28
CA ALA A 296 -20.67 -28.36 3.04
C ALA A 296 -21.15 -29.26 1.89
N ALA A 297 -20.43 -29.28 0.77
CA ALA A 297 -20.76 -30.14 -0.37
C ALA A 297 -20.71 -31.64 -0.01
N ALA A 298 -19.74 -32.06 0.81
CA ALA A 298 -19.64 -33.43 1.29
C ALA A 298 -20.81 -33.83 2.21
N ALA A 299 -21.26 -32.92 3.08
CA ALA A 299 -22.40 -33.15 3.97
C ALA A 299 -23.73 -33.31 3.19
N GLU A 300 -23.94 -32.52 2.14
CA GLU A 300 -25.11 -32.64 1.26
C GLU A 300 -25.12 -33.96 0.48
N GLY A 301 -23.95 -34.40 -0.01
CA GLY A 301 -23.81 -35.66 -0.74
C GLY A 301 -24.08 -36.90 0.13
N ALA A 302 -23.75 -36.85 1.43
CA ALA A 302 -24.01 -37.95 2.36
C ALA A 302 -25.50 -38.06 2.73
N GLY A 303 -26.24 -36.93 2.77
CA GLY A 303 -27.66 -36.91 3.11
C GLY A 303 -28.60 -37.29 1.97
N GLY A 304 -28.13 -37.27 0.71
CA GLY A 304 -28.94 -37.51 -0.49
C GLY A 304 -29.23 -38.97 -0.84
N ALA A 305 -28.67 -39.95 -0.11
CA ALA A 305 -28.82 -41.36 -0.44
C ALA A 305 -30.00 -42.07 0.26
N GLU A 306 -30.65 -41.46 1.27
CA GLU A 306 -31.63 -42.20 2.11
C GLU A 306 -32.85 -41.37 2.54
N VAL A 307 -33.35 -40.46 1.69
CA VAL A 307 -34.66 -39.81 1.90
C VAL A 307 -35.51 -39.90 0.63
N ALA A 308 -35.80 -41.14 0.24
CA ALA A 308 -36.99 -41.46 -0.56
C ALA A 308 -38.07 -41.96 0.40
N VAL A 309 -38.57 -41.09 1.29
CA VAL A 309 -39.77 -41.37 2.09
C VAL A 309 -40.79 -40.28 1.82
N ALA A 310 -41.92 -40.75 1.31
CA ALA A 310 -43.10 -40.01 0.90
C ALA A 310 -43.46 -38.84 1.83
N VAL A 311 -43.53 -37.65 1.25
CA VAL A 311 -44.32 -36.54 1.81
C VAL A 311 -45.33 -36.14 0.74
N GLU A 312 -46.41 -36.93 0.66
CA GLU A 312 -47.68 -36.47 0.10
C GLU A 312 -48.39 -35.61 1.17
N GLY A 313 -48.70 -34.37 0.80
CA GLY A 313 -49.69 -33.56 1.48
C GLY A 313 -49.15 -32.64 2.57
N VAL A 314 -48.99 -31.36 2.25
CA VAL A 314 -49.78 -30.25 2.81
C VAL A 314 -49.34 -28.98 2.08
N ALA A 315 -50.25 -28.44 1.30
CA ALA A 315 -50.13 -27.14 0.64
C ALA A 315 -50.46 -26.02 1.64
N ALA A 316 -49.52 -25.10 1.86
CA ALA A 316 -49.81 -23.75 2.35
C ALA A 316 -48.68 -22.78 1.98
N ALA A 317 -48.92 -22.06 0.89
CA ALA A 317 -48.30 -20.83 0.38
C ALA A 317 -47.13 -20.19 1.16
N ALA A 318 -45.92 -20.42 0.68
CA ALA A 318 -44.84 -19.43 0.66
C ALA A 318 -44.43 -19.20 -0.81
N PRO A 319 -44.13 -17.96 -1.24
CA PRO A 319 -43.74 -17.71 -2.63
C PRO A 319 -42.41 -18.43 -2.93
N PRO A 320 -42.27 -19.09 -4.09
CA PRO A 320 -41.02 -19.73 -4.46
C PRO A 320 -39.96 -18.65 -4.68
N SER A 321 -38.97 -18.58 -3.80
CA SER A 321 -37.76 -17.79 -4.05
C SER A 321 -36.96 -18.51 -5.15
N SER A 322 -37.19 -18.11 -6.40
CA SER A 322 -36.45 -18.58 -7.58
C SER A 322 -35.05 -17.98 -7.63
N GLY A 323 -34.27 -18.17 -6.56
CA GLY A 323 -32.85 -17.85 -6.55
C GLY A 323 -32.06 -18.97 -7.22
N PRO A 324 -30.96 -18.66 -7.94
CA PRO A 324 -30.08 -19.68 -8.47
C PRO A 324 -29.53 -20.54 -7.32
N SER A 325 -29.43 -21.86 -7.54
CA SER A 325 -28.85 -22.74 -6.52
C SER A 325 -27.38 -22.38 -6.28
N LEU A 326 -26.85 -22.66 -5.08
CA LEU A 326 -25.41 -22.51 -4.78
C LEU A 326 -24.55 -23.18 -5.86
N ARG A 327 -25.01 -24.31 -6.42
CA ARG A 327 -24.35 -25.01 -7.52
C ARG A 327 -24.32 -24.17 -8.81
N GLU A 328 -25.39 -23.47 -9.15
CA GLU A 328 -25.43 -22.57 -10.32
C GLU A 328 -24.54 -21.34 -10.12
N LEU A 329 -24.54 -20.74 -8.93
CA LEU A 329 -23.63 -19.63 -8.59
C LEU A 329 -22.17 -20.08 -8.63
N LEU A 330 -21.84 -21.24 -8.05
CA LEU A 330 -20.50 -21.81 -8.10
C LEU A 330 -20.09 -22.20 -9.52
N THR A 331 -21.00 -22.60 -10.39
CA THR A 331 -20.69 -22.91 -11.79
C THR A 331 -20.47 -21.64 -12.62
N LEU A 332 -21.23 -20.57 -12.35
CA LEU A 332 -21.01 -19.23 -12.91
C LEU A 332 -19.70 -18.61 -12.45
N VAL A 333 -19.29 -18.91 -11.22
CA VAL A 333 -18.03 -18.45 -10.60
C VAL A 333 -16.82 -19.30 -11.00
N ALA A 334 -17.01 -20.61 -11.24
CA ALA A 334 -15.97 -21.54 -11.66
C ALA A 334 -15.79 -21.63 -13.18
N ALA A 335 -16.67 -21.01 -13.98
CA ALA A 335 -16.36 -20.71 -15.36
C ALA A 335 -15.10 -19.85 -15.33
N PRO A 336 -13.98 -20.27 -15.97
CA PRO A 336 -12.77 -19.48 -15.97
C PRO A 336 -13.15 -18.12 -16.55
N THR A 337 -13.16 -17.10 -15.70
CA THR A 337 -13.05 -15.72 -16.13
C THR A 337 -11.74 -15.69 -16.88
N GLN A 338 -11.82 -15.91 -18.19
CA GLN A 338 -10.84 -15.42 -19.13
C GLN A 338 -10.86 -13.92 -18.87
N PHE A 339 -9.99 -13.48 -17.96
CA PHE A 339 -9.60 -12.09 -17.87
C PHE A 339 -9.25 -11.72 -19.30
N LEU A 340 -10.10 -10.88 -19.90
CA LEU A 340 -9.92 -10.37 -21.25
C LEU A 340 -8.69 -9.48 -21.22
N CYS A 341 -7.53 -10.11 -21.31
CA CYS A 341 -6.38 -9.53 -21.97
C CYS A 341 -5.68 -10.66 -22.73
N PRO A 342 -6.05 -10.80 -24.00
CA PRO A 342 -5.04 -10.67 -25.02
C PRO A 342 -5.27 -9.31 -25.68
N ARG A 343 -4.18 -8.58 -25.90
CA ARG A 343 -4.12 -7.61 -26.99
C ARG A 343 -4.65 -8.30 -28.23
N SER A 344 -5.91 -8.09 -28.56
CA SER A 344 -6.48 -8.65 -29.77
C SER A 344 -5.74 -8.00 -30.93
N PRO A 345 -5.06 -8.77 -31.80
CA PRO A 345 -4.39 -8.20 -32.97
C PRO A 345 -5.36 -7.41 -33.86
N GLN A 346 -6.66 -7.66 -33.76
CA GLN A 346 -7.70 -6.87 -34.43
C GLN A 346 -7.85 -5.48 -33.81
N LEU A 347 -7.77 -5.33 -32.49
CA LEU A 347 -7.88 -4.03 -31.82
C LEU A 347 -6.63 -3.16 -32.06
N GLU A 348 -5.43 -3.76 -32.07
CA GLU A 348 -4.20 -3.05 -32.45
C GLU A 348 -4.22 -2.62 -33.91
N ALA A 349 -4.67 -3.47 -34.83
CA ALA A 349 -4.84 -3.11 -36.24
C ALA A 349 -5.88 -1.99 -36.45
N GLU A 350 -6.92 -1.94 -35.62
CA GLU A 350 -7.96 -0.92 -35.69
C GLU A 350 -7.53 0.41 -35.06
N LEU A 351 -6.71 0.38 -34.01
CA LEU A 351 -6.04 1.56 -33.45
C LEU A 351 -4.98 2.13 -34.39
N GLU A 352 -4.19 1.29 -35.07
CA GLU A 352 -3.19 1.72 -36.05
C GLU A 352 -3.88 2.36 -37.27
N LYS A 353 -5.05 1.86 -37.70
CA LYS A 353 -5.87 2.50 -38.75
C LYS A 353 -6.45 3.85 -38.34
N ARG A 354 -6.64 4.10 -37.05
CA ARG A 354 -7.18 5.36 -36.52
C ARG A 354 -6.11 6.36 -36.12
N ARG A 355 -4.82 6.04 -36.31
CA ARG A 355 -3.72 6.95 -36.02
C ARG A 355 -3.76 8.11 -37.01
N PRO A 356 -4.02 9.36 -36.57
CA PRO A 356 -4.00 10.49 -37.47
C PRO A 356 -2.58 10.66 -38.04
N VAL A 357 -2.50 10.82 -39.36
CA VAL A 357 -1.26 11.22 -40.03
C VAL A 357 -0.94 12.63 -39.56
N VAL A 358 -0.04 12.75 -38.59
CA VAL A 358 0.51 14.05 -38.19
C VAL A 358 1.50 14.45 -39.27
N GLU A 359 1.10 15.36 -40.15
CA GLU A 359 2.04 16.06 -41.02
C GLU A 359 3.05 16.79 -40.14
N VAL A 360 4.31 16.37 -40.25
CA VAL A 360 5.44 17.04 -39.63
C VAL A 360 5.65 18.35 -40.38
N CYS A 361 5.15 19.46 -39.82
CA CYS A 361 5.59 20.78 -40.23
C CYS A 361 7.01 21.00 -39.70
N ASP A 362 7.99 21.04 -40.61
CA ASP A 362 9.33 21.53 -40.35
C ASP A 362 9.25 23.01 -39.94
N GLY A 363 9.28 23.25 -38.63
CA GLY A 363 9.33 24.58 -38.02
C GLY A 363 10.68 24.80 -37.35
N SER A 364 11.69 25.11 -38.15
CA SER A 364 12.93 25.73 -37.70
C SER A 364 12.62 27.16 -37.28
N GLU A 365 12.58 27.43 -35.98
CA GLU A 365 12.94 28.74 -35.42
C GLU A 365 13.15 28.61 -33.91
N ALA A 366 14.43 28.60 -33.52
CA ALA A 366 14.86 28.72 -32.14
C ALA A 366 14.93 30.22 -31.81
N GLU A 367 14.03 30.69 -30.94
CA GLU A 367 14.14 32.02 -30.35
C GLU A 367 14.43 31.92 -28.85
N GLU A 368 15.50 32.62 -28.49
CA GLU A 368 16.23 32.62 -27.25
C GLU A 368 15.54 33.57 -26.25
N LEU A 369 14.78 33.03 -25.29
CA LEU A 369 14.16 33.81 -24.22
C LEU A 369 15.01 33.72 -22.94
N ALA A 370 15.90 34.69 -22.80
CA ALA A 370 16.59 35.03 -21.56
C ALA A 370 15.61 35.69 -20.57
N CYS A 371 15.51 35.15 -19.35
CA CYS A 371 14.79 35.78 -18.24
C CYS A 371 15.64 36.93 -17.64
N PRO A 372 15.10 38.15 -17.44
CA PRO A 372 15.78 39.15 -16.63
C PRO A 372 15.50 38.91 -15.14
N VAL A 373 16.58 38.98 -14.36
CA VAL A 373 16.59 39.05 -12.90
C VAL A 373 16.21 40.48 -12.49
N GLU A 374 15.02 40.68 -11.93
CA GLU A 374 14.67 41.95 -11.28
C GLU A 374 15.16 41.96 -9.82
N ALA A 375 16.18 42.79 -9.58
CA ALA A 375 16.56 43.27 -8.27
C ALA A 375 15.69 44.48 -7.91
N SER A 376 14.79 44.32 -6.93
CA SER A 376 14.02 45.44 -6.38
C SER A 376 14.65 45.94 -5.08
N ALA A 377 15.24 47.13 -5.16
CA ALA A 377 15.73 47.92 -4.05
C ALA A 377 14.58 48.52 -3.20
N ALA A 378 14.79 48.58 -1.90
CA ALA A 378 13.96 49.32 -0.94
C ALA A 378 14.15 50.84 -1.05
N PRO A 379 13.26 51.64 -0.42
CA PRO A 379 13.79 52.70 0.45
C PRO A 379 13.05 52.95 1.78
N LYS A 380 13.86 53.04 2.83
CA LYS A 380 13.88 53.97 4.00
C LYS A 380 12.56 54.64 4.46
N LYS A 381 12.28 54.55 5.79
CA LYS A 381 12.53 55.63 6.79
C LYS A 381 11.93 55.34 8.19
N ARG A 382 12.57 55.96 9.21
CA ARG A 382 12.22 56.20 10.63
C ARG A 382 12.55 55.06 11.61
N ALA A 383 13.06 55.29 12.82
CA ALA A 383 13.68 56.45 13.46
C ALA A 383 14.34 55.97 14.77
N LEU A 384 15.42 56.66 15.15
CA LEU A 384 16.07 56.81 16.47
C LEU A 384 15.39 56.21 17.72
N ALA A 385 16.18 55.45 18.49
CA ALA A 385 16.39 55.67 19.93
C ALA A 385 17.68 54.93 20.38
N GLU A 386 18.67 55.68 20.83
CA GLU A 386 19.85 55.22 21.56
C GLU A 386 19.57 55.24 23.07
N ALA A 387 20.08 54.24 23.79
CA ALA A 387 20.57 54.26 25.18
C ALA A 387 21.13 52.86 25.46
N GLU A 388 22.45 52.65 25.36
CA GLU A 388 23.41 52.61 26.47
C GLU A 388 23.10 51.53 27.53
N GLU A 389 23.96 50.50 27.65
CA GLU A 389 24.73 50.20 28.88
C GLU A 389 25.33 48.75 28.91
N ALA A 390 26.62 48.70 29.25
CA ALA A 390 27.42 47.66 29.92
C ALA A 390 27.58 46.21 29.36
N GLN A 391 28.72 46.06 28.69
CA GLN A 391 29.81 45.08 28.81
C GLN A 391 29.90 44.12 30.06
N VAL A 392 30.36 42.88 29.78
CA VAL A 392 31.10 41.86 30.63
C VAL A 392 30.25 40.75 31.33
N PRO A 393 30.72 39.47 31.46
CA PRO A 393 31.46 38.58 30.54
C PRO A 393 30.80 37.19 30.35
N ALA A 394 31.39 36.41 29.45
CA ALA A 394 31.10 35.00 29.21
C ALA A 394 31.37 34.10 30.43
N ALA A 395 30.44 33.20 30.72
CA ALA A 395 30.66 32.02 31.54
C ALA A 395 30.02 30.79 30.88
N SER A 396 30.87 29.80 30.65
CA SER A 396 30.60 28.44 30.21
C SER A 396 29.55 27.78 31.09
N THR A 397 28.61 27.04 30.51
CA THR A 397 27.90 25.96 31.24
C THR A 397 27.51 24.84 30.30
N GLU A 398 28.18 23.71 30.51
CA GLU A 398 27.82 22.39 30.05
C GLU A 398 26.55 21.88 30.76
N SER A 399 25.83 20.98 30.09
CA SER A 399 24.88 19.98 30.64
C SER A 399 23.54 20.50 31.20
N GLY A 400 22.43 19.90 30.76
CA GLY A 400 21.14 20.14 31.44
C GLY A 400 19.84 19.79 30.71
N HIS A 401 19.79 18.83 29.78
CA HIS A 401 18.51 18.35 29.22
C HIS A 401 17.79 17.39 30.17
N ALA A 402 17.36 17.87 31.34
CA ALA A 402 16.40 17.18 32.21
C ALA A 402 15.53 18.10 33.10
N SER A 403 15.74 19.43 33.10
CA SER A 403 15.13 20.33 34.11
C SER A 403 13.88 21.11 33.66
N HIS A 404 13.40 20.99 32.43
CA HIS A 404 12.27 21.81 31.96
C HIS A 404 10.88 21.32 32.39
N SER A 405 10.71 20.03 32.72
CA SER A 405 9.40 19.49 33.13
C SER A 405 9.01 19.87 34.55
N ASN A 406 9.97 19.85 35.49
CA ASN A 406 9.71 20.16 36.90
C ASN A 406 9.36 21.64 37.12
N ASN A 407 9.95 22.54 36.33
CA ASN A 407 9.72 23.98 36.44
C ASN A 407 8.27 24.36 36.07
N LYS A 408 7.64 23.63 35.14
CA LYS A 408 6.25 23.87 34.72
C LYS A 408 5.24 23.42 35.79
N ARG A 409 5.53 22.34 36.52
CA ARG A 409 4.67 21.84 37.62
C ARG A 409 4.74 22.75 38.85
N ALA A 410 5.92 23.30 39.16
CA ALA A 410 6.09 24.27 40.24
C ALA A 410 5.32 25.57 39.98
N ARG A 411 5.44 26.15 38.78
CA ARG A 411 4.70 27.37 38.40
C ARG A 411 3.17 27.21 38.42
N ARG A 412 2.67 26.00 38.17
CA ARG A 412 1.23 25.70 38.20
C ARG A 412 0.70 25.64 39.64
N LYS A 413 1.48 25.06 40.57
CA LYS A 413 1.16 25.05 42.01
C LYS A 413 1.18 26.47 42.60
N GLU A 414 2.15 27.29 42.20
CA GLU A 414 2.27 28.68 42.67
C GLU A 414 1.05 29.51 42.29
N ARG A 415 0.60 29.44 41.02
CA ARG A 415 -0.60 30.14 40.56
C ARG A 415 -1.88 29.66 41.27
N GLN A 416 -1.93 28.40 41.67
CA GLN A 416 -3.08 27.85 42.39
C GLN A 416 -3.13 28.37 43.83
N ARG A 417 -1.97 28.51 44.49
CA ARG A 417 -1.86 29.15 45.82
C ARG A 417 -2.25 30.62 45.78
N GLN A 418 -1.78 31.36 44.78
CA GLN A 418 -2.14 32.79 44.63
C GLN A 418 -3.65 33.00 44.43
N ARG A 419 -4.32 32.11 43.68
CA ARG A 419 -5.79 32.15 43.54
C ARG A 419 -6.51 31.87 44.86
N GLN A 420 -6.09 30.83 45.58
CA GLN A 420 -6.68 30.52 46.89
C GLN A 420 -6.49 31.67 47.89
N GLN A 421 -5.35 32.35 47.85
CA GLN A 421 -5.08 33.48 48.73
C GLN A 421 -5.87 34.74 48.34
N GLN A 422 -6.16 34.93 47.05
CA GLN A 422 -7.09 35.98 46.59
C GLN A 422 -8.55 35.68 46.93
N GLU A 423 -8.94 34.42 47.07
CA GLU A 423 -10.30 34.02 47.47
C GLU A 423 -10.51 34.10 49.00
N GLN A 424 -9.44 34.13 49.80
CA GLN A 424 -9.50 34.23 51.26
C GLN A 424 -9.41 35.66 51.80
N ASN A 425 -8.93 36.61 50.99
CA ASN A 425 -8.94 38.04 51.28
C ASN A 425 -10.16 38.70 50.64
#